data_AF-A0A6M8HZD9-F1
#
_entry.id   AF-A0A6M8HZD9-F1
#
_cell.length_a   1.000
_cell.length_b   1.000
_cell.length_c   1.000
_cell.angle_alpha   90.00
_cell.angle_beta   90.00
_cell.angle_gamma   90.00
#
_symmetry.space_group_name_H-M   'P 1'
#
loop_
_entity.id
_entity.type
_entity.pdbx_description
1 polymer ?
#
loop_
_entity_poly.entity_id
_entity_poly.type
_entity_poly.pdbx_seq_one_letter_code
_entity_poly.pdbx_strand_id
1 'polypeptide(L)'
;MLTTVQADKVDALKATSTEFAAMRALAVRFRGLLRGGDIELLDTWLGDAASSGIHAMRQFVATLRRDLVAVRDAYVERAGLRSFLDANGALRLRP
;
A
#
# COMPACT_ATOMS: atom_id res chain seq x y z
N MET A 1 -9.28 -7.64 -17.84
CA MET A 1 -10.55 -7.00 -18.23
C MET A 1 -11.71 -7.79 -17.65
N LEU A 2 -12.85 -7.17 -17.38
CA LEU A 2 -14.08 -7.90 -17.04
C LEU A 2 -14.74 -8.40 -18.32
N THR A 3 -15.42 -9.53 -18.27
CA THR A 3 -16.36 -9.92 -19.34
C THR A 3 -17.62 -9.06 -19.27
N THR A 4 -18.41 -9.02 -20.34
CA THR A 4 -19.68 -8.27 -20.38
C THR A 4 -20.60 -8.66 -19.22
N VAL A 5 -20.82 -9.96 -19.02
CA VAL A 5 -21.67 -10.47 -17.92
C VAL A 5 -21.14 -10.06 -16.53
N GLN A 6 -19.82 -9.96 -16.36
CA GLN A 6 -19.23 -9.50 -15.10
C GLN A 6 -19.41 -7.99 -14.92
N ALA A 7 -19.30 -7.19 -16.00
CA ALA A 7 -19.53 -5.77 -15.97
C ALA A 7 -20.98 -5.45 -15.58
N ASP A 8 -21.94 -6.14 -16.19
CA ASP A 8 -23.38 -5.98 -15.90
C ASP A 8 -23.69 -6.24 -14.42
N LYS A 9 -23.12 -7.32 -13.86
CA LYS A 9 -23.26 -7.63 -12.42
C LYS A 9 -22.63 -6.55 -11.54
N VAL A 10 -21.45 -6.06 -11.90
CA VAL A 10 -20.79 -4.99 -11.15
C VAL A 10 -21.61 -3.71 -11.18
N ASP A 11 -22.21 -3.37 -12.32
CA ASP A 11 -23.00 -2.15 -12.45
C ASP A 11 -24.34 -2.25 -11.72
N ALA A 12 -24.99 -3.42 -11.74
CA ALA A 12 -26.14 -3.69 -10.87
C ALA A 12 -25.79 -3.57 -9.37
N LEU A 13 -24.64 -4.09 -8.94
CA LEU A 13 -24.19 -3.98 -7.55
C LEU A 13 -23.85 -2.53 -7.14
N LYS A 14 -23.23 -1.75 -8.03
CA LYS A 14 -22.98 -0.33 -7.77
C LYS A 14 -24.28 0.47 -7.63
N ALA A 15 -25.27 0.18 -8.47
CA ALA A 15 -26.56 0.88 -8.45
C ALA A 15 -27.35 0.60 -7.15
N THR A 16 -27.11 -0.56 -6.53
CA THR A 16 -27.87 -1.03 -5.36
C THR A 16 -27.14 -0.85 -4.04
N SER A 17 -25.81 -0.64 -4.05
CA SER A 17 -25.01 -0.49 -2.83
C SER A 17 -23.92 0.55 -3.00
N THR A 18 -24.04 1.65 -2.24
CA THR A 18 -23.03 2.71 -2.14
C THR A 18 -21.73 2.19 -1.52
N GLU A 19 -21.82 1.28 -0.54
CA GLU A 19 -20.66 0.64 0.07
C GLU A 19 -19.88 -0.22 -0.95
N PHE A 20 -20.60 -1.01 -1.77
CA PHE A 20 -19.96 -1.78 -2.83
C PHE A 20 -19.31 -0.87 -3.87
N ALA A 21 -19.98 0.21 -4.28
CA ALA A 21 -19.43 1.17 -5.22
C ALA A 21 -18.12 1.79 -4.71
N ALA A 22 -18.09 2.21 -3.44
CA ALA A 22 -16.91 2.76 -2.78
C ALA A 22 -15.77 1.71 -2.67
N MET A 23 -16.07 0.51 -2.17
CA MET A 23 -15.10 -0.59 -2.08
C MET A 23 -14.50 -0.93 -3.45
N ARG A 24 -15.34 -1.01 -4.49
CA ARG A 24 -14.90 -1.33 -5.86
C ARG A 24 -13.97 -0.25 -6.42
N ALA A 25 -14.30 1.02 -6.22
CA ALA A 25 -13.45 2.14 -6.64
C ALA A 25 -12.08 2.09 -5.96
N LEU A 26 -12.05 1.85 -4.64
CA LEU A 26 -10.81 1.69 -3.88
C LEU A 26 -9.98 0.51 -4.38
N ALA A 27 -10.59 -0.66 -4.59
CA ALA A 27 -9.89 -1.86 -5.04
C ALA A 27 -9.28 -1.71 -6.44
N VAL A 28 -9.99 -1.06 -7.37
CA VAL A 28 -9.47 -0.81 -8.73
C VAL A 28 -8.28 0.16 -8.69
N ARG A 29 -8.37 1.25 -7.92
CA ARG A 29 -7.26 2.20 -7.73
C ARG A 29 -6.06 1.54 -7.08
N PHE A 30 -6.25 0.75 -6.02
CA PHE A 30 -5.17 0.03 -5.35
C PHE A 30 -4.43 -0.91 -6.30
N ARG A 31 -5.17 -1.66 -7.13
CA ARG A 31 -4.56 -2.51 -8.16
C ARG A 31 -3.76 -1.71 -9.19
N GLY A 32 -4.19 -0.49 -9.51
CA GLY A 32 -3.43 0.44 -10.34
C GLY A 32 -2.09 0.81 -9.69
N LEU A 33 -2.12 1.18 -8.40
CA LEU A 33 -0.92 1.50 -7.63
C LEU A 33 0.09 0.36 -7.61
N LEU A 34 -0.36 -0.87 -7.31
CA LEU A 34 0.49 -2.05 -7.27
C LEU A 34 1.17 -2.35 -8.62
N ARG A 35 0.63 -1.85 -9.73
CA ARG A 35 1.24 -2.02 -11.07
C ARG A 35 2.09 -0.83 -11.50
N GLY A 36 1.70 0.38 -11.11
CA GLY A 36 2.37 1.61 -11.51
C GLY A 36 3.59 1.93 -10.65
N GLY A 37 3.62 1.46 -9.39
CA GLY A 37 4.73 1.72 -8.47
C GLY A 37 4.81 3.16 -7.96
N ASP A 38 3.77 3.96 -8.16
CA ASP A 38 3.73 5.36 -7.72
C ASP A 38 3.37 5.44 -6.23
N ILE A 39 4.35 5.82 -5.43
CA ILE A 39 4.25 5.90 -3.98
C ILE A 39 3.49 7.15 -3.51
N GLU A 40 3.50 8.25 -4.28
CA GLU A 40 2.77 9.48 -3.92
C GLU A 40 1.26 9.24 -4.00
N LEU A 41 0.84 8.46 -5.00
CA LEU A 41 -0.56 8.04 -5.13
C LEU A 41 -0.99 7.03 -4.06
N LEU A 42 -0.05 6.34 -3.40
CA LEU A 42 -0.36 5.43 -2.28
C LEU A 42 -0.86 6.19 -1.06
N ASP A 43 -0.23 7.30 -0.68
CA ASP A 43 -0.64 8.09 0.48
C ASP A 43 -2.04 8.69 0.28
N THR A 44 -2.33 9.18 -0.92
CA THR A 44 -3.66 9.65 -1.31
C THR A 44 -4.69 8.53 -1.17
N TRP A 45 -4.37 7.33 -1.67
CA TRP A 45 -5.26 6.18 -1.58
C TRP A 45 -5.49 5.72 -0.14
N LEU A 46 -4.46 5.73 0.71
CA LEU A 46 -4.58 5.42 2.15
C LEU A 46 -5.52 6.39 2.86
N GLY A 47 -5.47 7.68 2.51
CA GLY A 47 -6.37 8.72 3.01
C GLY A 47 -7.83 8.46 2.64
N ASP A 48 -8.08 8.21 1.36
CA ASP A 48 -9.43 7.92 0.84
C ASP A 48 -10.00 6.63 1.45
N ALA A 49 -9.19 5.57 1.53
CA ALA A 49 -9.60 4.29 2.10
C ALA A 49 -9.93 4.40 3.61
N ALA A 50 -9.14 5.17 4.37
CA ALA A 50 -9.41 5.43 5.79
C ALA A 50 -10.71 6.24 5.99
N SER A 51 -11.03 7.14 5.06
CA SER A 51 -12.20 8.02 5.13
C SER A 51 -13.46 7.41 4.51
N SER A 52 -13.36 6.21 3.94
CA SER A 52 -14.43 5.56 3.15
C SER A 52 -15.69 5.17 3.93
N GLY A 53 -15.67 5.24 5.26
CA GLY A 53 -16.76 4.73 6.10
C GLY A 53 -16.81 3.20 6.23
N ILE A 54 -16.02 2.46 5.45
CA ILE A 54 -16.00 0.99 5.43
C ILE A 54 -15.04 0.44 6.48
N HIS A 55 -15.54 -0.33 7.44
CA HIS A 55 -14.75 -0.82 8.58
C HIS A 55 -13.54 -1.66 8.14
N ALA A 56 -13.75 -2.60 7.20
CA ALA A 56 -12.68 -3.45 6.69
C ALA A 56 -11.57 -2.63 6.02
N MET A 57 -11.91 -1.55 5.30
CA MET A 57 -10.91 -0.66 4.68
C MET A 57 -10.12 0.12 5.73
N ARG A 58 -10.77 0.61 6.78
CA ARG A 58 -10.07 1.30 7.87
C ARG A 58 -9.08 0.37 8.57
N GLN A 59 -9.50 -0.86 8.86
CA GLN A 59 -8.59 -1.86 9.45
C GLN A 59 -7.43 -2.19 8.50
N PHE A 60 -7.71 -2.39 7.22
CA PHE A 60 -6.67 -2.64 6.21
C PHE A 60 -5.63 -1.51 6.17
N VAL A 61 -6.06 -0.25 6.14
CA VAL A 61 -5.17 0.91 6.14
C VAL A 61 -4.33 0.99 7.42
N ALA A 62 -4.93 0.70 8.59
CA ALA A 62 -4.20 0.71 9.85
C ALA A 62 -3.08 -0.32 9.87
N THR A 63 -3.33 -1.54 9.37
CA THR A 63 -2.31 -2.58 9.24
C THR A 63 -1.24 -2.17 8.24
N LEU A 64 -1.62 -1.73 7.04
CA LEU A 64 -0.67 -1.37 6.00
C LEU A 64 0.26 -0.21 6.43
N ARG A 65 -0.26 0.78 7.16
CA ARG A 65 0.58 1.85 7.73
C ARG A 65 1.61 1.32 8.73
N ARG A 66 1.24 0.36 9.58
CA ARG A 66 2.19 -0.27 10.53
C ARG A 66 3.26 -1.04 9.77
N ASP A 67 2.87 -1.79 8.75
CA ASP A 67 3.80 -2.56 7.94
C ASP A 67 4.79 -1.66 7.19
N LEU A 68 4.32 -0.53 6.64
CA LEU A 68 5.18 0.45 5.98
C LEU A 68 6.21 1.07 6.94
N VAL A 69 5.79 1.38 8.18
CA VAL A 69 6.72 1.85 9.22
C VAL A 69 7.75 0.77 9.53
N ALA A 70 7.32 -0.47 9.78
CA ALA A 70 8.21 -1.58 10.10
C ALA A 70 9.25 -1.85 8.99
N VAL A 71 8.83 -1.81 7.72
CA VAL A 71 9.74 -1.98 6.57
C VAL A 71 10.75 -0.84 6.47
N ARG A 72 10.30 0.41 6.67
CA ARG A 72 11.19 1.57 6.63
C ARG A 72 12.23 1.51 7.75
N ASP A 73 11.80 1.18 8.96
CA ASP A 73 12.67 1.11 10.13
C ASP A 73 13.70 -0.02 9.94
N ALA A 74 13.29 -1.19 9.44
CA ALA A 74 14.20 -2.29 9.10
C ALA A 74 15.22 -1.89 8.00
N TYR A 75 14.80 -1.09 7.01
CA TYR A 75 15.72 -0.60 5.97
C TYR A 75 16.76 0.37 6.55
N VAL A 76 16.34 1.29 7.42
CA VAL A 76 17.23 2.25 8.09
C VAL A 76 18.23 1.52 8.99
N GLU A 77 17.77 0.56 9.80
CA GLU A 77 18.62 -0.26 10.65
C GLU A 77 19.67 -1.01 9.81
N ARG A 78 19.25 -1.64 8.72
CA ARG A 78 20.16 -2.34 7.80
C ARG A 78 21.19 -1.40 7.17
N ALA A 79 20.78 -0.19 6.76
CA ALA A 79 21.69 0.80 6.19
C ALA A 79 22.73 1.28 7.22
N GLY A 80 22.31 1.51 8.47
CA GLY A 80 23.20 1.84 9.58
C GLY A 80 24.19 0.72 9.88
N LEU A 81 23.73 -0.54 9.94
CA LEU A 81 24.59 -1.71 10.10
C LEU A 81 25.62 -1.83 8.99
N ARG A 82 25.22 -1.60 7.72
CA ARG A 82 26.14 -1.61 6.58
C ARG A 82 27.21 -0.53 6.72
N SER A 83 26.82 0.71 7.02
CA SER A 83 27.77 1.82 7.22
C SER A 83 28.73 1.57 8.39
N PHE A 84 28.26 0.97 9.48
CA PHE A 84 29.10 0.57 10.62
C PHE A 84 30.13 -0.50 10.21
N LEU A 85 29.71 -1.53 9.46
CA LEU A 85 30.61 -2.59 9.00
C LEU A 85 31.63 -2.06 8.00
N ASP A 86 31.25 -1.16 7.08
CA ASP A 86 32.16 -0.54 6.12
C ASP A 86 33.24 0.30 6.84
N ALA A 87 32.81 1.12 7.82
CA ALA A 87 33.72 1.96 8.61
C ALA A 87 34.71 1.14 9.47
N ASN A 88 34.26 0.02 10.05
CA ASN A 88 35.10 -0.82 10.90
C ASN A 88 35.88 -1.91 10.14
N GLY A 89 35.43 -2.29 8.94
CA GLY A 89 36.15 -3.16 8.02
C GLY A 89 37.36 -2.48 7.38
N ALA A 90 37.23 -1.18 7.05
CA ALA A 90 38.34 -0.35 6.55
C ALA A 90 39.44 -0.13 7.62
N LEU A 91 39.08 -0.14 8.91
CA LEU A 91 40.02 -0.03 10.02
C LEU A 91 40.86 -1.30 10.27
N ARG A 92 40.51 -2.45 9.65
CA ARG A 92 41.28 -3.70 9.77
C ARG A 92 42.34 -3.92 8.68
N LEU A 93 42.47 -2.99 7.73
CA LEU A 93 43.44 -3.06 6.61
C LEU A 93 44.41 -1.87 6.57
N ARG A 94 44.78 -1.31 7.73
CA ARG A 94 46.01 -0.51 7.82
C ARG A 94 47.11 -1.38 8.43
N PRO A 95 48.27 -1.54 7.75
CA PRO A 95 49.41 -2.30 8.26
C PRO A 95 50.01 -1.66 9.51
#